data_AF-I0XAP1-F1
#
_entry.id   AF-I0XAP1-F1
#
_cell.length_a   1.000
_cell.length_b   1.000
_cell.length_c   1.000
_cell.angle_alpha   90.00
_cell.angle_beta   90.00
_cell.angle_gamma   90.00
#
_symmetry.space_group_name_H-M   'P 1'
#
loop_
_entity.id
_entity.type
_entity.pdbx_description
1 polymer ?
#
loop_
_entity_poly.entity_id
_entity_poly.type
_entity_poly.pdbx_seq_one_letter_code
_entity_poly.pdbx_strand_id
1 'polypeptide(L)'
;MMVTSFFPGRIRLRAPVFREEDLVERAIGILRKFPALKNIDNNLLTGSVLIEYEADKVPMEKLLSLKDFFMELAKEAEGFDGTNRGKILELLEKLDKLI
;
A
#
# COMPACT_ATOMS: atom_id res chain seq x y z
N MET A 1 -4.58 5.81 11.97
CA MET A 1 -5.39 5.76 10.74
C MET A 1 -4.54 6.23 9.56
N MET A 2 -4.19 5.29 8.68
CA MET A 2 -3.28 5.42 7.56
C MET A 2 -3.88 6.10 6.34
N VAL A 3 -5.17 5.89 6.09
CA VAL A 3 -5.90 6.53 4.98
C VAL A 3 -6.25 7.95 5.40
N THR A 4 -5.67 8.92 4.71
CA THR A 4 -5.89 10.35 4.99
C THR A 4 -6.96 10.95 4.07
N SER A 5 -7.13 10.41 2.87
CA SER A 5 -8.24 10.75 1.96
C SER A 5 -8.53 9.60 1.00
N PHE A 6 -9.81 9.37 0.71
CA PHE A 6 -10.28 8.37 -0.27
C PHE A 6 -11.33 9.01 -1.17
N PHE A 7 -11.10 8.94 -2.48
CA PHE A 7 -12.08 9.21 -3.52
C PHE A 7 -12.00 8.07 -4.54
N PRO A 8 -13.10 7.65 -5.20
CA PRO A 8 -12.99 6.68 -6.28
C PRO A 8 -11.92 7.09 -7.31
N GLY A 9 -10.92 6.23 -7.49
CA GLY A 9 -9.77 6.45 -8.37
C GLY A 9 -8.57 7.17 -7.72
N ARG A 10 -8.65 7.58 -6.44
CA ARG A 10 -7.57 8.27 -5.72
C ARG A 10 -7.53 7.92 -4.23
N ILE A 11 -6.40 7.43 -3.75
CA ILE A 11 -6.18 7.14 -2.32
C ILE A 11 -4.91 7.82 -1.85
N ARG A 12 -4.98 8.55 -0.73
CA ARG A 12 -3.81 9.08 -0.04
C ARG A 12 -3.57 8.34 1.26
N LEU A 13 -2.41 7.72 1.34
CA LEU A 13 -1.93 7.01 2.52
C LEU A 13 -0.85 7.84 3.22
N ARG A 14 -0.80 7.73 4.55
CA ARG A 14 0.25 8.30 5.39
C ARG A 14 0.57 7.34 6.53
N ALA A 15 1.84 6.99 6.67
CA ALA A 15 2.34 6.11 7.72
C ALA A 15 3.86 6.28 7.86
N PRO A 16 4.45 6.01 9.04
CA PRO A 16 5.89 6.09 9.24
C PRO A 16 6.68 5.20 8.28
N VAL A 17 6.16 4.01 7.93
CA VAL A 17 6.80 3.08 6.99
C VAL A 17 7.08 3.70 5.62
N PHE A 18 6.32 4.72 5.20
CA PHE A 18 6.51 5.39 3.92
C PHE A 18 7.68 6.38 3.89
N ARG A 19 8.44 6.48 4.97
CA ARG A 19 9.72 7.20 5.00
C ARG A 19 10.90 6.29 4.63
N GLU A 20 10.68 4.98 4.64
CA GLU A 20 11.66 3.96 4.28
C GLU A 20 11.66 3.74 2.77
N GLU A 21 12.66 4.30 2.10
CA GLU A 21 12.74 4.33 0.63
C GLU A 21 12.62 2.93 0.00
N ASP A 22 13.38 1.96 0.50
CA ASP A 22 13.40 0.60 -0.05
C ASP A 22 12.08 -0.16 0.14
N LEU A 23 11.39 0.06 1.27
CA LEU A 23 10.06 -0.52 1.51
C LEU A 23 9.02 0.10 0.57
N VAL A 24 9.11 1.42 0.36
CA VAL A 24 8.23 2.15 -0.56
C VAL A 24 8.46 1.68 -2.00
N GLU A 25 9.72 1.60 -2.44
CA GLU A 25 10.06 1.13 -3.79
C GLU A 25 9.57 -0.31 -4.02
N ARG A 26 9.74 -1.20 -3.02
CA ARG A 26 9.23 -2.56 -3.11
C ARG A 26 7.71 -2.59 -3.25
N ALA A 27 6.99 -1.84 -2.42
CA ALA A 27 5.53 -1.76 -2.49
C ALA A 27 5.04 -1.17 -3.82
N ILE A 28 5.69 -0.12 -4.33
CA ILE A 28 5.39 0.48 -5.64
C ILE A 28 5.65 -0.52 -6.77
N GLY A 29 6.75 -1.28 -6.72
CA GLY A 29 7.05 -2.31 -7.72
C GLY A 29 5.97 -3.39 -7.80
N ILE A 30 5.43 -3.80 -6.65
CA ILE A 30 4.30 -4.74 -6.57
C ILE A 30 3.03 -4.11 -7.16
N LEU A 31 2.67 -2.90 -6.73
CA LEU A 31 1.45 -2.21 -7.19
C LEU A 31 1.47 -1.92 -8.70
N ARG A 32 2.65 -1.68 -9.29
CA ARG A 32 2.81 -1.46 -10.75
C ARG A 32 2.44 -2.67 -11.60
N LYS A 33 2.37 -3.87 -11.02
CA LYS A 33 1.85 -5.06 -11.71
C LYS A 33 0.34 -5.00 -11.92
N PHE A 34 -0.36 -4.13 -11.20
CA PHE A 34 -1.82 -4.06 -11.21
C PHE A 34 -2.35 -3.22 -12.39
N PRO A 35 -3.17 -3.77 -13.30
CA PRO A 35 -3.61 -3.07 -14.51
C PRO A 35 -4.46 -1.81 -14.25
N ALA A 36 -5.13 -1.73 -13.10
CA ALA A 36 -5.94 -0.57 -12.76
C ALA A 36 -5.09 0.62 -12.28
N LEU A 37 -3.79 0.44 -12.01
CA LEU A 37 -2.94 1.51 -11.52
C LEU A 37 -2.66 2.53 -12.64
N LYS A 38 -2.88 3.81 -12.36
CA LYS A 38 -2.53 4.93 -13.25
C LYS A 38 -1.23 5.57 -12.86
N ASN A 39 -1.07 5.89 -11.59
CA ASN A 39 0.08 6.62 -11.09
C ASN A 39 0.30 6.36 -9.60
N ILE A 40 1.54 6.46 -9.15
CA ILE A 40 1.90 6.49 -7.73
C ILE A 40 2.94 7.57 -7.52
N ASP A 41 2.67 8.43 -6.53
CA ASP A 41 3.59 9.45 -6.06
C ASP A 41 3.86 9.26 -4.56
N ASN A 42 5.09 9.49 -4.12
CA ASN A 42 5.51 9.32 -2.74
C ASN A 42 6.35 10.51 -2.25
N ASN A 43 6.15 10.85 -0.99
CA ASN A 43 6.93 11.87 -0.29
C ASN A 43 7.53 11.23 0.97
N LEU A 44 8.80 10.84 0.88
CA LEU A 44 9.52 10.17 1.97
C LEU A 44 9.68 11.07 3.20
N LEU A 45 9.81 12.39 3.03
CA LEU A 45 9.95 13.33 4.16
C LEU A 45 8.70 13.31 5.07
N THR A 46 7.52 13.30 4.46
CA THR A 46 6.25 13.31 5.21
C THR A 46 5.68 11.93 5.47
N GLY A 47 6.22 10.89 4.81
CA GLY A 47 5.70 9.53 4.83
C GLY A 47 4.32 9.47 4.20
N SER A 48 4.12 10.11 3.04
CA SER A 48 2.85 10.11 2.31
C SER A 48 2.99 9.41 0.97
N VAL A 49 1.98 8.63 0.58
CA VAL A 49 1.85 8.03 -0.75
C VAL A 49 0.49 8.41 -1.33
N LEU A 50 0.46 8.81 -2.59
CA LEU A 50 -0.75 9.02 -3.38
C LEU A 50 -0.82 7.94 -4.46
N ILE A 51 -1.94 7.22 -4.50
CA ILE A 51 -2.24 6.19 -5.50
C ILE A 51 -3.39 6.70 -6.35
N GLU A 52 -3.20 6.74 -7.66
CA GLU A 52 -4.24 7.01 -8.64
C GLU A 52 -4.53 5.75 -9.45
N TYR A 53 -5.81 5.43 -9.65
CA TYR A 53 -6.25 4.19 -10.29
C TYR A 53 -7.56 4.35 -11.07
N GLU A 54 -7.85 3.39 -11.95
CA GLU A 54 -9.10 3.24 -12.69
C GLU A 54 -10.11 2.47 -11.86
N ALA A 55 -11.06 3.20 -11.25
CA ALA A 55 -12.01 2.62 -10.28
C ALA A 55 -12.89 1.51 -10.88
N ASP A 56 -13.22 1.62 -12.16
CA ASP A 56 -13.98 0.65 -12.96
C ASP A 56 -13.20 -0.63 -13.26
N LYS A 57 -11.86 -0.57 -13.24
CA LYS A 57 -10.98 -1.74 -13.45
C LYS A 57 -10.57 -2.43 -12.16
N VAL A 58 -11.04 -1.96 -10.99
CA VAL A 58 -10.73 -2.60 -9.71
C VAL A 58 -11.65 -3.80 -9.48
N PRO A 59 -11.12 -5.03 -9.40
CA PRO A 59 -11.89 -6.23 -9.07
C PRO A 59 -12.25 -6.22 -7.58
N MET A 60 -13.37 -5.59 -7.24
CA MET A 60 -13.82 -5.44 -5.84
C MET A 60 -13.99 -6.78 -5.12
N GLU A 61 -14.46 -7.83 -5.80
CA GLU A 61 -14.60 -9.17 -5.22
C GLU A 61 -13.25 -9.76 -4.76
N LYS A 62 -12.20 -9.59 -5.58
CA LYS A 62 -10.83 -10.01 -5.22
C LYS A 62 -10.27 -9.18 -4.06
N LEU A 63 -10.60 -7.88 -3.98
CA LEU A 63 -10.17 -7.06 -2.85
C LEU A 63 -10.88 -7.44 -1.55
N LEU A 64 -12.16 -7.79 -1.62
CA LEU A 64 -12.93 -8.22 -0.45
C LEU A 64 -12.40 -9.52 0.15
N SER A 65 -11.96 -10.48 -0.68
CA SER A 65 -11.34 -11.72 -0.19
C SER A 65 -9.97 -11.49 0.45
N LEU A 66 -9.31 -10.38 0.14
CA LEU A 66 -8.03 -9.97 0.71
C LEU A 66 -8.18 -8.96 1.87
N LYS A 67 -9.40 -8.69 2.33
CA LYS A 67 -9.67 -7.66 3.34
C LYS A 67 -8.85 -7.86 4.61
N ASP A 68 -8.83 -9.08 5.16
CA ASP A 68 -8.12 -9.37 6.41
C ASP A 68 -6.61 -9.20 6.26
N PHE A 69 -6.07 -9.60 5.11
CA PHE A 69 -4.66 -9.37 4.78
C PHE A 69 -4.32 -7.88 4.73
N PHE A 70 -5.13 -7.06 4.05
CA PHE A 70 -4.91 -5.62 3.98
C PHE A 70 -5.09 -4.94 5.35
N MET A 71 -5.99 -5.42 6.20
CA MET A 71 -6.13 -4.93 7.58
C MET A 71 -4.89 -5.23 8.42
N GLU A 72 -4.31 -6.43 8.29
CA GLU A 72 -3.04 -6.75 8.97
C GLU A 72 -1.90 -5.87 8.47
N LEU A 73 -1.72 -5.76 7.15
CA LEU A 73 -0.67 -4.92 6.57
C LEU A 73 -0.81 -3.45 6.99
N ALA A 74 -2.04 -2.91 6.98
CA ALA A 74 -2.31 -1.55 7.44
C ALA A 74 -1.94 -1.37 8.92
N LYS A 75 -2.28 -2.34 9.78
CA LYS A 75 -1.94 -2.28 11.21
C LYS A 75 -0.43 -2.24 11.44
N GLU A 76 0.33 -3.10 10.75
CA GLU A 76 1.79 -3.12 10.86
C GLU A 76 2.43 -1.85 10.29
N ALA A 77 1.89 -1.32 9.19
CA ALA A 77 2.37 -0.09 8.58
C ALA A 77 2.10 1.15 9.45
N GLU A 78 0.92 1.23 10.09
CA GLU A 78 0.57 2.31 11.02
C GLU A 78 1.45 2.32 12.26
N GLY A 79 1.73 1.13 12.80
CA GLY A 79 2.57 0.95 14.00
C GLY A 79 4.06 0.88 13.73
N PHE A 80 4.51 1.17 12.50
CA PHE A 80 5.91 1.02 12.12
C PHE A 80 6.84 1.91 12.96
N ASP A 81 7.76 1.29 13.68
CA ASP A 81 8.80 1.92 14.50
C ASP A 81 10.22 1.44 14.14
N GLY A 82 10.34 0.64 13.07
CA GLY A 82 11.57 0.01 12.61
C GLY A 82 11.78 -1.42 13.12
N THR A 83 11.18 -1.81 14.25
CA THR A 83 11.37 -3.15 14.84
C THR A 83 10.57 -4.23 14.10
N ASN A 84 9.43 -3.86 13.50
CA ASN A 84 8.56 -4.74 12.73
C ASN A 84 8.88 -4.78 11.22
N ARG A 85 10.04 -4.26 10.80
CA ARG A 85 10.48 -4.21 9.39
C ARG A 85 10.45 -5.58 8.70
N GLY A 86 10.95 -6.62 9.37
CA GLY A 86 10.95 -7.98 8.83
C GLY A 86 9.54 -8.49 8.51
N LYS A 87 8.57 -8.16 9.37
CA LYS A 87 7.17 -8.50 9.15
C LYS A 87 6.56 -7.73 7.98
N ILE A 88 6.88 -6.44 7.83
CA ILE A 88 6.45 -5.66 6.65
C ILE A 88 6.97 -6.29 5.36
N LEU A 89 8.25 -6.66 5.31
CA LEU A 89 8.83 -7.32 4.13
C LEU A 89 8.15 -8.65 3.82
N GLU A 90 7.89 -9.49 4.83
CA GLU A 90 7.16 -10.75 4.67
C GLU A 90 5.75 -10.52 4.11
N LEU A 91 5.04 -9.50 4.59
CA LEU A 91 3.72 -9.15 4.10
C LEU A 91 3.78 -8.62 2.65
N LEU A 92 4.79 -7.81 2.30
CA LEU A 92 4.98 -7.37 0.90
C LEU A 92 5.29 -8.56 -0.03
N GLU A 93 6.06 -9.54 0.42
CA GLU A 93 6.29 -10.77 -0.35
C GLU A 93 5.03 -11.60 -0.53
N LYS A 94 4.18 -11.69 0.50
CA LYS A 94 2.87 -12.34 0.39
C LYS A 94 1.97 -11.58 -0.58
N LEU A 95 1.93 -10.25 -0.50
CA LEU A 95 1.18 -9.42 -1.43
C LEU A 95 1.61 -9.68 -2.88
N ASP A 96 2.92 -9.72 -3.15
CA ASP A 96 3.46 -9.96 -4.48
C ASP A 96 3.07 -11.31 -5.11
N LYS A 97 2.69 -12.29 -4.28
CA LYS A 97 2.20 -13.60 -4.72
C LYS A 97 0.69 -13.64 -4.94
N LEU A 98 -0.05 -12.67 -4.38
CA LEU A 98 -1.52 -12.62 -4.41
C LEU A 98 -2.07 -11.79 -5.59
N ILE A 99 -1.28 -10.84 -6.10
CA ILE A 99 -1.66 -9.94 -7.19
C ILE A 99 -0.86 -10.19 -8.45
#